data_AF-A0AA43HUQ0-F1
#
_entry.id   AF-A0AA43HUQ0-F1
#
_cell.length_a   1.000
_cell.length_b   1.000
_cell.length_c   1.000
_cell.angle_alpha   90.00
_cell.angle_beta   90.00
_cell.angle_gamma   90.00
#
_symmetry.space_group_name_H-M   'P 1'
#
loop_
_entity.id
_entity.type
_entity.pdbx_description
1 polymer ?
#
loop_
_entity_poly.entity_id
_entity_poly.type
_entity_poly.pdbx_seq_one_letter_code
_entity_poly.pdbx_strand_id
1 'polypeptide(L)'
;MRAKNHKEITKGYWKFSGYLIACVFAGVLIYFCYIRTSNIEVDRIVEKTEEYDKIYVKQIDLANRIDSLYQYTMMFNTNKNDIHLLRSVSSRKQEILSMMDDMSSRDIRLYQKLMSEVNVFLGVKDSIRTAKTEEGMIKTDLLKCTEENKQASRQLTIGGITVKK
;
A
#
# COMPACT_ATOMS: atom_id res chain seq x y z
N MET A 1 87.28 -5.17 -27.46
CA MET A 1 87.03 -6.48 -28.10
C MET A 1 85.52 -6.76 -28.04
N ARG A 2 84.82 -6.97 -29.17
CA ARG A 2 83.40 -7.36 -29.15
C ARG A 2 83.30 -8.88 -29.12
N ALA A 3 82.43 -9.41 -28.26
CA ALA A 3 82.22 -10.85 -28.13
C ALA A 3 81.75 -11.45 -29.46
N LYS A 4 82.31 -12.60 -29.84
CA LYS A 4 82.03 -13.30 -31.11
C LYS A 4 80.55 -13.65 -31.28
N ASN A 5 79.82 -13.75 -30.17
CA ASN A 5 78.40 -14.10 -30.15
C ASN A 5 77.43 -12.92 -29.92
N HIS A 6 77.87 -11.67 -30.14
CA HIS A 6 77.04 -10.48 -29.86
C HIS A 6 75.72 -10.48 -30.66
N LYS A 7 75.70 -11.06 -31.88
CA LYS A 7 74.53 -11.05 -32.76
C LYS A 7 73.40 -11.92 -32.21
N GLU A 8 73.72 -13.09 -31.68
CA GLU A 8 72.75 -13.99 -31.04
C GLU A 8 72.19 -13.38 -29.77
N ILE A 9 73.06 -12.77 -28.94
CA ILE A 9 72.67 -12.07 -27.72
C ILE A 9 71.71 -10.92 -28.04
N THR A 10 72.03 -10.06 -29.02
CA THR A 10 71.14 -8.96 -29.42
C THR A 10 69.80 -9.44 -29.98
N LYS A 11 69.77 -10.58 -30.67
CA LYS A 11 68.53 -11.19 -31.20
C LYS A 11 67.67 -11.77 -30.07
N GLY A 12 68.29 -12.35 -29.05
CA GLY A 12 67.62 -12.81 -27.83
C GLY A 12 66.98 -11.67 -27.05
N TYR A 13 67.71 -10.57 -26.82
CA TYR A 13 67.17 -9.37 -26.18
C TYR A 13 66.02 -8.75 -26.97
N TRP A 14 66.08 -8.73 -28.31
CA TRP A 14 64.98 -8.25 -29.14
C TRP A 14 63.71 -9.09 -29.01
N LYS A 15 63.85 -10.43 -29.00
CA LYS A 15 62.71 -11.32 -28.77
C LYS A 15 62.12 -11.14 -27.38
N PHE A 16 62.97 -11.09 -26.35
CA PHE A 16 62.55 -10.87 -24.97
C PHE A 16 61.82 -9.53 -24.78
N SER A 17 62.38 -8.45 -25.35
CA SER A 17 61.75 -7.12 -25.35
C SER A 17 60.38 -7.13 -26.04
N GLY A 18 60.27 -7.82 -27.19
CA GLY A 18 59.00 -8.00 -27.88
C GLY A 18 57.93 -8.73 -27.04
N TYR A 19 58.31 -9.82 -26.35
CA TYR A 19 57.41 -10.53 -25.45
C TYR A 19 57.01 -9.68 -24.23
N LEU A 20 57.93 -8.88 -23.69
CA LEU A 20 57.66 -8.00 -22.56
C LEU A 20 56.67 -6.89 -22.95
N ILE A 21 56.85 -6.25 -24.11
CA ILE A 21 55.92 -5.26 -24.65
C ILE A 21 54.54 -5.88 -24.90
N ALA A 22 54.48 -7.07 -25.51
CA ALA A 22 53.22 -7.77 -25.75
C ALA A 22 52.49 -8.11 -24.44
N CYS A 23 53.23 -8.54 -23.42
CA CYS A 23 52.67 -8.84 -22.09
C CYS A 23 52.09 -7.59 -21.42
N VAL A 24 52.83 -6.46 -21.44
CA VAL A 24 52.34 -5.19 -20.90
C VAL A 24 51.09 -4.72 -21.65
N PHE A 25 51.09 -4.80 -22.98
CA PHE A 25 49.94 -4.40 -23.79
C PHE A 25 48.70 -5.26 -23.53
N ALA A 26 48.89 -6.58 -23.39
CA ALA A 26 47.82 -7.50 -23.01
C ALA A 26 47.26 -7.17 -21.61
N GLY A 27 48.12 -6.89 -20.64
CA GLY A 27 47.70 -6.49 -19.29
C GLY A 27 46.87 -5.20 -19.29
N VAL A 28 47.31 -4.17 -20.02
CA VAL A 28 46.58 -2.91 -20.14
C VAL A 28 45.23 -3.11 -20.85
N LEU A 29 45.18 -3.92 -21.92
CA LEU A 29 43.94 -4.24 -22.62
C LEU A 29 42.93 -4.97 -21.71
N ILE A 30 43.38 -5.97 -20.96
CA ILE A 30 42.51 -6.71 -20.02
C ILE A 30 41.96 -5.77 -18.95
N TYR A 31 42.82 -4.93 -18.35
CA TYR A 31 42.40 -3.95 -17.35
C TYR A 31 41.41 -2.92 -17.94
N PHE A 32 41.68 -2.43 -19.14
CA PHE A 32 40.79 -1.49 -19.83
C PHE A 32 39.41 -2.11 -20.11
N CYS A 33 39.39 -3.35 -20.61
CA CYS A 33 38.14 -4.09 -20.82
C CYS A 33 37.38 -4.29 -19.51
N TYR A 34 38.08 -4.63 -18.43
CA TYR A 34 37.47 -4.78 -17.10
C TYR A 34 36.81 -3.49 -16.61
N ILE A 35 37.52 -2.36 -16.65
CA ILE A 35 36.99 -1.06 -16.23
C ILE A 35 35.78 -0.66 -17.06
N ARG A 36 35.84 -0.85 -18.39
CA ARG A 36 34.72 -0.52 -19.27
C ARG A 36 33.48 -1.36 -18.94
N THR A 37 33.64 -2.67 -18.77
CA THR A 37 32.53 -3.57 -18.40
C THR A 37 31.96 -3.21 -17.03
N SER A 38 32.84 -2.98 -16.04
CA SER A 38 32.43 -2.61 -14.69
C SER A 38 31.61 -1.32 -14.66
N ASN A 39 31.98 -0.30 -15.46
CA ASN A 39 31.23 0.94 -15.51
C ASN A 39 29.81 0.73 -16.06
N ILE A 40 29.66 -0.06 -17.13
CA ILE A 40 28.35 -0.38 -17.72
C ILE A 40 27.47 -1.16 -16.73
N GLU A 41 28.06 -2.10 -16.00
CA GLU A 41 27.33 -2.85 -14.97
C GLU A 41 26.89 -1.96 -13.81
N VAL A 42 27.76 -1.06 -13.34
CA VAL A 42 27.44 -0.09 -12.29
C VAL A 42 26.32 0.84 -12.75
N ASP A 43 26.40 1.41 -13.96
CA ASP A 43 25.36 2.28 -14.50
C ASP A 43 24.00 1.56 -14.55
N ARG A 44 23.99 0.29 -14.97
CA ARG A 44 22.77 -0.53 -15.00
C ARG A 44 22.23 -0.85 -13.61
N ILE A 45 23.09 -1.05 -12.62
CA ILE A 45 22.69 -1.25 -11.21
C ILE A 45 22.07 0.04 -10.67
N VAL A 46 22.67 1.20 -10.95
CA VAL A 46 22.15 2.51 -10.52
C VAL A 46 20.77 2.76 -11.12
N GLU A 47 20.60 2.56 -12.43
CA GLU A 47 19.31 2.73 -13.11
C GLU A 47 18.22 1.84 -12.49
N LYS A 48 18.53 0.56 -12.26
CA LYS A 48 17.60 -0.38 -11.62
C LYS A 48 17.30 -0.02 -10.17
N THR A 49 18.28 0.55 -9.47
CA THR A 49 18.11 1.03 -8.09
C THR A 49 17.18 2.23 -8.04
N GLU A 50 17.26 3.15 -9.00
CA GLU A 50 16.32 4.28 -9.09
C GLU A 50 14.88 3.85 -9.36
N GLU A 51 14.67 2.88 -10.26
CA GLU A 51 13.34 2.31 -10.50
C GLU A 51 12.79 1.63 -9.24
N TYR A 52 13.63 0.85 -8.57
CA TYR A 52 13.27 0.18 -7.32
C TYR A 52 12.90 1.19 -6.23
N ASP A 53 13.70 2.25 -6.06
CA ASP A 53 13.47 3.27 -5.03
C ASP A 53 12.16 4.03 -5.27
N LYS A 54 11.83 4.35 -6.53
CA LYS A 54 10.53 4.95 -6.89
C LYS A 54 9.36 4.07 -6.47
N ILE A 55 9.44 2.75 -6.70
CA ILE A 55 8.38 1.80 -6.30
C ILE A 55 8.33 1.68 -4.78
N TYR A 56 9.48 1.60 -4.13
CA TYR A 56 9.60 1.45 -2.69
C TYR A 56 9.02 2.65 -1.93
N VAL A 57 9.32 3.88 -2.37
CA VAL A 57 8.74 5.11 -1.79
C VAL A 57 7.21 5.11 -1.92
N LYS A 58 6.67 4.70 -3.08
CA LYS A 58 5.21 4.56 -3.26
C LYS A 58 4.61 3.52 -2.30
N GLN A 59 5.28 2.40 -2.08
CA GLN A 59 4.82 1.36 -1.14
C GLN A 59 4.84 1.85 0.31
N ILE A 60 5.86 2.61 0.72
CA ILE A 60 5.91 3.22 2.05
C ILE A 60 4.76 4.21 2.24
N ASP A 61 4.51 5.10 1.27
CA ASP A 61 3.40 6.05 1.37
C ASP A 61 2.04 5.34 1.43
N LEU A 62 1.87 4.28 0.63
CA LEU A 62 0.67 3.43 0.69
C LEU A 62 0.49 2.78 2.07
N ALA A 63 1.56 2.22 2.65
CA ALA A 63 1.52 1.61 3.97
C ALA A 63 1.16 2.64 5.07
N ASN A 64 1.75 3.83 5.03
CA ASN A 64 1.45 4.92 5.97
C ASN A 64 -0.01 5.37 5.88
N ARG A 65 -0.56 5.48 4.65
CA ARG A 65 -1.97 5.83 4.46
C ARG A 65 -2.90 4.76 5.01
N ILE A 66 -2.57 3.49 4.82
CA ILE A 66 -3.35 2.37 5.34
C ILE A 66 -3.28 2.29 6.86
N ASP A 67 -2.12 2.54 7.47
CA ASP A 67 -1.99 2.62 8.93
C ASP A 67 -2.86 3.76 9.46
N SER A 68 -2.82 4.94 8.82
CA SER A 68 -3.68 6.06 9.19
C SER A 68 -5.17 5.70 9.10
N LEU A 69 -5.58 4.97 8.04
CA LEU A 69 -6.94 4.48 7.86
C LEU A 69 -7.34 3.54 8.99
N TYR A 70 -6.46 2.62 9.36
CA TYR A 70 -6.66 1.70 10.47
C TYR A 70 -6.86 2.45 11.80
N GLN A 71 -6.05 3.47 12.08
CA GLN A 71 -6.22 4.32 13.27
C GLN A 71 -7.60 4.99 13.29
N TYR A 72 -8.08 5.51 12.15
CA TYR A 72 -9.43 6.07 12.07
C TYR A 72 -10.51 5.01 12.30
N THR A 73 -10.32 3.78 11.81
CA THR A 73 -11.28 2.69 12.07
C THR A 73 -11.32 2.29 13.55
N MET A 74 -10.19 2.35 14.26
CA MET A 74 -10.13 2.07 15.70
C MET A 74 -10.84 3.13 16.54
N MET A 75 -10.98 4.36 16.03
CA MET A 75 -11.71 5.43 16.72
C MET A 75 -13.25 5.26 16.66
N PHE A 76 -13.77 4.34 15.86
CA PHE A 76 -15.22 4.11 15.81
C PHE A 76 -15.78 3.73 17.19
N ASN A 77 -16.97 4.24 17.49
CA ASN A 77 -17.70 4.02 18.75
C ASN A 77 -17.07 4.69 19.99
N THR A 78 -15.97 5.44 19.86
CA THR A 78 -15.36 6.18 20.99
C THR A 78 -15.84 7.64 21.07
N ASN A 79 -16.33 8.21 19.96
CA ASN A 79 -16.79 9.60 19.85
C ASN A 79 -18.27 9.67 19.44
N LYS A 80 -18.98 10.74 19.80
CA LYS A 80 -20.38 10.99 19.41
C LYS A 80 -20.55 11.25 17.90
N ASN A 81 -19.49 11.62 17.17
CA ASN A 81 -19.53 11.99 15.75
C ASN A 81 -19.11 10.86 14.79
N ASP A 82 -19.61 9.64 15.02
CA ASP A 82 -19.33 8.46 14.20
C ASP A 82 -19.67 8.65 12.70
N ILE A 83 -20.63 9.52 12.37
CA ILE A 83 -21.03 9.81 10.98
C ILE A 83 -19.92 10.57 10.23
N HIS A 84 -19.29 11.54 10.88
CA HIS A 84 -18.19 12.29 10.27
C HIS A 84 -16.98 11.37 10.07
N LEU A 85 -16.66 10.56 11.08
CA LEU A 85 -15.58 9.58 11.01
C LEU A 85 -15.81 8.57 9.88
N LEU A 86 -17.05 8.09 9.70
CA LEU A 86 -17.42 7.19 8.62
C LEU A 86 -17.15 7.78 7.23
N ARG A 87 -17.51 9.06 7.03
CA ARG A 87 -17.21 9.78 5.77
C ARG A 87 -15.72 9.95 5.55
N SER A 88 -14.96 10.32 6.59
CA SER A 88 -13.51 10.46 6.51
C SER A 88 -12.82 9.15 6.16
N VAL A 89 -13.24 8.04 6.78
CA VAL A 89 -12.72 6.70 6.47
C VAL A 89 -13.05 6.31 5.03
N SER A 90 -14.28 6.56 4.56
CA SER A 90 -14.67 6.28 3.18
C SER A 90 -13.90 7.11 2.14
N SER A 91 -13.67 8.41 2.40
CA SER A 91 -12.88 9.29 1.53
C SER A 91 -11.43 8.80 1.41
N ARG A 92 -10.79 8.50 2.55
CA ARG A 92 -9.42 7.98 2.58
C ARG A 92 -9.29 6.61 1.92
N LYS A 93 -10.30 5.75 2.09
CA LYS A 93 -10.42 4.47 1.37
C LYS A 93 -10.36 4.70 -0.15
N GLN A 94 -11.11 5.68 -0.65
CA GLN A 94 -11.15 6.00 -2.07
C GLN A 94 -9.81 6.56 -2.58
N GLU A 95 -9.15 7.44 -1.81
CA GLU A 95 -7.82 7.95 -2.15
C GLU A 95 -6.79 6.81 -2.27
N ILE A 96 -6.79 5.89 -1.31
CA ILE A 96 -5.87 4.75 -1.34
C ILE A 96 -6.16 3.82 -2.54
N LEU A 97 -7.44 3.60 -2.87
CA LEU A 97 -7.81 2.87 -4.10
C LEU A 97 -7.27 3.55 -5.36
N SER A 98 -7.41 4.87 -5.46
CA SER A 98 -6.87 5.63 -6.61
C SER A 98 -5.34 5.57 -6.70
N MET A 99 -4.64 5.58 -5.57
CA MET A 99 -3.18 5.44 -5.54
C MET A 99 -2.72 4.05 -6.01
N MET A 100 -3.53 3.03 -5.74
CA MET A 100 -3.25 1.65 -6.16
C MET A 100 -3.49 1.42 -7.66
N ASP A 101 -4.33 2.20 -8.33
CA ASP A 101 -4.56 2.06 -9.79
C ASP A 101 -3.29 2.32 -10.62
N ASP A 102 -2.39 3.19 -10.13
CA ASP A 102 -1.12 3.52 -10.78
C ASP A 102 0.00 2.50 -10.47
N MET A 103 -0.28 1.46 -9.69
CA MET A 103 0.71 0.49 -9.21
C MET A 103 0.51 -0.89 -9.86
N SER A 104 1.58 -1.68 -9.94
CA SER A 104 1.50 -3.05 -10.46
C SER A 104 0.64 -3.92 -9.53
N SER A 105 -0.30 -4.67 -10.11
CA SER A 105 -1.24 -5.53 -9.36
C SER A 105 -0.56 -6.58 -8.49
N ARG A 106 0.68 -6.98 -8.81
CA ARG A 106 1.47 -7.91 -8.01
C ARG A 106 1.92 -7.30 -6.69
N ASP A 107 2.29 -6.02 -6.70
CA ASP A 107 2.85 -5.32 -5.54
C ASP A 107 1.77 -4.89 -4.54
N ILE A 108 0.54 -4.72 -5.02
CA ILE A 108 -0.59 -4.19 -4.23
C ILE A 108 -1.60 -5.26 -3.80
N ARG A 109 -1.40 -6.54 -4.15
CA ARG A 109 -2.39 -7.61 -3.94
C ARG A 109 -2.87 -7.70 -2.48
N LEU A 110 -1.95 -7.57 -1.54
CA LEU A 110 -2.26 -7.59 -0.10
C LEU A 110 -3.12 -6.37 0.29
N TYR A 111 -2.74 -5.19 -0.16
CA TYR A 111 -3.44 -3.94 0.13
C TYR A 111 -4.83 -3.88 -0.52
N GLN A 112 -4.97 -4.41 -1.73
CA GLN A 112 -6.27 -4.58 -2.39
C GLN A 112 -7.19 -5.50 -1.58
N LYS A 113 -6.66 -6.64 -1.09
CA LYS A 113 -7.44 -7.55 -0.26
C LYS A 113 -7.86 -6.88 1.04
N LEU A 114 -6.94 -6.19 1.73
CA LEU A 114 -7.24 -5.43 2.93
C LEU A 114 -8.33 -4.38 2.68
N MET A 115 -8.23 -3.65 1.56
CA MET A 115 -9.20 -2.62 1.23
C MET A 115 -10.59 -3.18 0.91
N SER A 116 -10.65 -4.38 0.31
CA SER A 116 -11.89 -5.13 0.15
C SER A 116 -12.52 -5.49 1.49
N GLU A 117 -11.72 -5.91 2.49
CA GLU A 117 -12.23 -6.22 3.83
C GLU A 117 -12.73 -4.96 4.56
N VAL A 118 -12.01 -3.84 4.44
CA VAL A 118 -12.49 -2.54 4.95
C VAL A 118 -13.83 -2.16 4.33
N ASN A 119 -14.03 -2.42 3.04
CA ASN A 119 -15.28 -2.15 2.36
C ASN A 119 -16.44 -2.99 2.93
N VAL A 120 -16.22 -4.28 3.19
CA VAL A 120 -17.20 -5.16 3.83
C VAL A 120 -17.52 -4.66 5.24
N PHE A 121 -16.49 -4.32 6.04
CA PHE A 121 -16.66 -3.79 7.38
C PHE A 121 -17.53 -2.52 7.41
N LEU A 122 -17.26 -1.56 6.51
CA LEU A 122 -18.04 -0.33 6.41
C LEU A 122 -19.50 -0.61 6.02
N GLY A 123 -19.73 -1.54 5.09
CA GLY A 123 -21.08 -1.96 4.69
C GLY A 123 -21.87 -2.59 5.82
N VAL A 124 -21.23 -3.45 6.62
CA VAL A 124 -21.87 -4.05 7.81
C VAL A 124 -22.19 -2.98 8.86
N LYS A 125 -21.27 -2.05 9.14
CA LYS A 125 -21.53 -0.96 10.12
C LYS A 125 -22.69 -0.07 9.69
N ASP A 126 -22.80 0.24 8.39
CA ASP A 126 -23.92 1.04 7.88
C ASP A 126 -25.26 0.31 7.94
N SER A 127 -25.25 -1.00 7.68
CA SER A 127 -26.42 -1.87 7.84
C SER A 127 -26.90 -1.92 9.29
N ILE A 128 -25.98 -2.08 10.26
CA ILE A 128 -26.29 -2.05 11.70
C ILE A 128 -26.87 -0.69 12.10
N ARG A 129 -26.30 0.41 11.61
CA ARG A 129 -26.79 1.77 11.87
C ARG A 129 -28.24 1.95 11.40
N THR A 130 -28.54 1.44 10.22
CA THR A 130 -29.88 1.51 9.62
C THR A 130 -30.88 0.69 10.44
N ALA A 131 -30.55 -0.55 10.77
CA ALA A 131 -31.37 -1.42 11.61
C ALA A 131 -31.65 -0.81 13.00
N LYS A 132 -30.65 -0.19 13.63
CA LYS A 132 -30.81 0.50 14.92
C LYS A 132 -31.74 1.71 14.84
N THR A 133 -31.74 2.41 13.70
CA THR A 133 -32.63 3.55 13.46
C THR A 133 -34.07 3.08 13.27
N GLU A 134 -34.26 2.01 12.51
CA GLU A 134 -35.56 1.36 12.31
C GLU A 134 -36.15 0.83 13.63
N GLU A 135 -35.35 0.14 14.44
CA GLU A 135 -35.75 -0.31 15.77
C GLU A 135 -36.22 0.86 16.66
N GLY A 136 -35.50 1.98 16.62
CA GLY A 136 -35.87 3.20 17.35
C GLY A 136 -37.20 3.81 16.91
N MET A 137 -37.47 3.83 15.61
CA MET A 137 -38.75 4.27 15.06
C MET A 137 -39.89 3.35 15.50
N ILE A 138 -39.73 2.03 15.33
CA ILE A 138 -40.72 1.02 15.74
C ILE A 138 -41.02 1.13 17.24
N LYS A 139 -40.00 1.30 18.08
CA LYS A 139 -40.18 1.48 19.52
C LYS A 139 -40.97 2.74 19.85
N THR A 140 -40.72 3.83 19.12
CA THR A 140 -41.43 5.10 19.31
C THR A 140 -42.90 4.97 18.91
N ASP A 141 -43.17 4.33 17.78
CA ASP A 141 -44.53 4.06 17.30
C ASP A 141 -45.30 3.13 18.25
N LEU A 142 -44.64 2.09 18.78
CA LEU A 142 -45.24 1.17 19.73
C LEU A 142 -45.57 1.87 21.06
N LEU A 143 -44.68 2.71 21.57
CA LEU A 143 -44.94 3.52 22.77
C LEU A 143 -46.12 4.48 22.55
N LYS A 144 -46.17 5.13 21.39
CA LYS A 144 -47.27 6.04 21.02
C LYS A 144 -48.60 5.28 20.93
N CYS A 145 -48.63 4.14 20.25
CA CYS A 145 -49.82 3.30 20.14
C CYS A 145 -50.30 2.78 21.51
N THR A 146 -49.36 2.43 22.40
CA THR A 146 -49.68 1.97 23.76
C THR A 146 -50.30 3.09 24.59
N GLU A 147 -49.76 4.30 24.51
CA GLU A 147 -50.29 5.45 25.24
C GLU A 147 -51.65 5.91 24.68
N GLU A 148 -51.83 5.92 23.35
CA GLU A 148 -53.11 6.19 22.70
C GLU A 148 -54.18 5.16 23.09
N ASN A 149 -53.84 3.87 23.10
CA ASN A 149 -54.76 2.81 23.52
C ASN A 149 -55.16 2.96 25.01
N LYS A 150 -54.20 3.32 25.87
CA LYS A 150 -54.46 3.60 27.29
C LYS A 150 -55.36 4.82 27.49
N GLN A 151 -55.20 5.87 26.69
CA GLN A 151 -56.07 7.04 26.70
C GLN A 151 -57.48 6.72 26.20
N ALA A 152 -57.60 5.98 25.09
CA ALA A 152 -58.88 5.54 24.55
C ALA A 152 -59.66 4.67 25.55
N SER A 153 -58.99 3.71 26.21
CA SER A 153 -59.58 2.88 27.26
C SER A 153 -60.08 3.72 28.45
N ARG A 154 -59.32 4.73 28.89
CA ARG A 154 -59.76 5.67 29.95
C ARG A 154 -60.98 6.49 29.53
N GLN A 155 -61.01 6.99 28.31
CA GLN A 155 -62.16 7.76 27.78
C GLN A 155 -63.43 6.90 27.69
N LEU A 156 -63.31 5.65 27.23
CA LEU A 156 -64.42 4.68 27.21
C LEU A 156 -64.95 4.38 28.62
N THR A 157 -64.06 4.33 29.61
CA THR A 157 -64.43 4.09 31.01
C THR A 157 -65.16 5.29 31.65
N ILE A 158 -64.79 6.53 31.28
CA ILE A 158 -65.42 7.76 31.79
C ILE A 158 -66.73 8.08 31.03
N GLY A 159 -66.85 7.68 29.76
CA GLY A 159 -68.04 7.88 28.93
C GLY A 159 -69.21 6.93 29.20
N GLY A 160 -69.15 6.10 30.26
CA GLY A 160 -70.28 5.27 30.69
C GLY A 160 -70.61 4.06 29.83
N ILE A 161 -69.78 3.71 28.83
CA ILE A 161 -70.00 2.50 28.01
C ILE A 161 -69.15 1.37 28.58
N THR A 162 -69.75 0.61 29.50
CA THR A 162 -69.25 -0.71 29.89
C THR A 162 -69.42 -1.66 28.70
N VAL A 163 -68.37 -1.84 27.90
CA VAL A 163 -68.34 -2.91 26.90
C VAL A 163 -68.24 -4.23 27.67
N LYS A 164 -69.38 -4.92 27.79
CA LYS A 164 -69.45 -6.26 28.36
C LYS A 164 -68.72 -7.25 27.45
N LYS A 165 -67.63 -7.77 28.01
CA LYS A 165 -67.01 -9.09 27.88
C LYS A 165 -66.79 -9.67 26.48
#